data_AF-A0A7V1RD53-F1
#
_entry.id   AF-A0A7V1RD53-F1
#
_cell.length_a   1.000
_cell.length_b   1.000
_cell.length_c   1.000
_cell.angle_alpha   90.00
_cell.angle_beta   90.00
_cell.angle_gamma   90.00
#
_symmetry.space_group_name_H-M   'P 1'
#
loop_
_entity.id
_entity.type
_entity.pdbx_description
1 polymer ?
#
loop_
_entity_poly.entity_id
_entity_poly.type
_entity_poly.pdbx_seq_one_letter_code
_entity_poly.pdbx_strand_id
1 'polypeptide(L)'
;MPLRRDPHGAGLRAGLHRPERQRVHNRGADPRGRGQRGAEQRHHPRGACGGGGAQGGQGWRSGGREARGRRPRRPARAGRRGGPRVNGVGVQAAFISLAVLTLVSAAASVRVRNIVHAGFWLLPCFVGIAGLFALLEAHFFFVVQLLIYVGAILVLILFALMLTRDVMNPAIPQTNRAGFIAGVFCALGGLFAAWTVTRQAWPGASAVPAPPAEQTRALGADLIGLYAVPFEVASLLLLAALIGAIVLAKSESPARASADGEPRAEGGEERPEGAEEPRTMVGAGR
;
A
#
# COMPACT_ATOMS: atom_id res chain seq x y z
N MET A 1 64.38 22.85 16.41
CA MET A 1 64.83 21.47 16.08
C MET A 1 64.11 21.03 14.81
N PRO A 2 64.84 20.70 13.73
CA PRO A 2 64.28 20.42 12.41
C PRO A 2 64.01 18.94 12.15
N LEU A 3 63.17 18.69 11.15
CA LEU A 3 63.15 17.58 10.18
C LEU A 3 63.80 16.24 10.57
N ARG A 4 63.00 15.17 10.51
CA ARG A 4 63.47 13.88 10.01
C ARG A 4 62.37 13.15 9.22
N ARG A 5 62.50 13.22 7.89
CA ARG A 5 62.01 12.18 6.97
C ARG A 5 62.80 10.91 7.24
N ASP A 6 62.17 9.76 7.06
CA ASP A 6 62.83 8.57 6.52
C ASP A 6 61.79 7.66 5.81
N PRO A 7 62.23 6.80 4.88
CA PRO A 7 61.49 6.46 3.67
C PRO A 7 61.38 4.92 3.42
N HIS A 8 60.80 4.58 2.27
CA HIS A 8 61.01 3.35 1.49
C HIS A 8 60.59 1.96 2.02
N GLY A 9 59.86 1.26 1.15
CA GLY A 9 59.84 -0.19 1.02
C GLY A 9 58.56 -0.85 1.53
N ALA A 10 58.03 -1.92 0.95
CA ALA A 10 58.25 -2.59 -0.32
C ALA A 10 57.17 -3.68 -0.39
N GLY A 11 56.52 -3.82 -1.56
CA GLY A 11 56.03 -5.08 -2.12
C GLY A 11 55.02 -5.91 -1.33
N LEU A 12 53.83 -6.12 -1.90
CA LEU A 12 53.29 -7.47 -2.04
C LEU A 12 52.34 -7.56 -3.23
N ARG A 13 52.74 -8.44 -4.15
CA ARG A 13 52.00 -8.92 -5.33
C ARG A 13 50.87 -9.87 -4.91
N ALA A 14 49.98 -10.11 -5.88
CA ALA A 14 49.03 -11.22 -6.06
C ALA A 14 47.57 -10.78 -5.88
N GLY A 15 46.63 -11.04 -6.79
CA GLY A 15 46.66 -11.81 -8.03
C GLY A 15 45.25 -11.81 -8.64
N LEU A 16 45.19 -12.07 -9.95
CA LEU A 16 44.12 -12.75 -10.67
C LEU A 16 42.67 -12.25 -10.50
N HIS A 17 42.15 -11.59 -11.54
CA HIS A 17 40.91 -12.06 -12.20
C HIS A 17 40.81 -11.49 -13.63
N ARG A 18 41.02 -12.36 -14.62
CA ARG A 18 40.69 -12.10 -16.02
C ARG A 18 39.17 -12.28 -16.21
N PRO A 19 38.46 -11.36 -16.88
CA PRO A 19 37.14 -11.67 -17.43
C PRO A 19 37.30 -12.31 -18.82
N GLU A 20 36.78 -13.53 -18.92
CA GLU A 20 36.74 -14.37 -20.12
C GLU A 20 35.74 -13.78 -21.13
N ARG A 21 36.22 -13.50 -22.35
CA ARG A 21 35.41 -13.13 -23.50
C ARG A 21 34.80 -14.39 -24.11
N GLN A 22 33.48 -14.56 -24.02
CA GLN A 22 32.75 -15.45 -24.92
C GLN A 22 32.13 -14.65 -26.06
N ARG A 23 32.78 -14.72 -27.23
CA ARG A 23 32.22 -14.46 -28.55
C ARG A 23 32.56 -15.66 -29.42
N VAL A 24 31.59 -16.47 -29.81
CA VAL A 24 31.50 -17.22 -31.08
C VAL A 24 30.00 -17.58 -31.23
N HIS A 25 29.20 -16.93 -32.08
CA HIS A 25 29.10 -16.97 -33.55
C HIS A 25 28.18 -18.09 -34.08
N ASN A 26 27.31 -17.66 -35.01
CA ASN A 26 26.65 -18.41 -36.09
C ASN A 26 25.35 -19.18 -35.76
N ARG A 27 24.27 -19.12 -36.56
CA ARG A 27 24.05 -18.65 -37.95
C ARG A 27 22.69 -17.98 -38.09
N GLY A 28 22.62 -16.95 -38.93
CA GLY A 28 21.38 -16.55 -39.58
C GLY A 28 21.15 -17.37 -40.86
N ALA A 29 19.88 -17.56 -41.23
CA ALA A 29 19.40 -17.56 -42.62
C ALA A 29 17.88 -17.40 -42.63
N ASP A 30 17.46 -16.55 -43.56
CA ASP A 30 16.16 -15.90 -43.77
C ASP A 30 15.25 -16.76 -44.72
N PRO A 31 14.22 -16.23 -45.42
CA PRO A 31 12.79 -16.41 -45.18
C PRO A 31 12.05 -17.12 -46.34
N ARG A 32 10.71 -17.10 -46.29
CA ARG A 32 9.64 -17.38 -47.30
C ARG A 32 8.66 -18.38 -46.67
N GLY A 33 7.36 -18.16 -46.54
CA GLY A 33 6.43 -17.29 -47.26
C GLY A 33 5.29 -18.14 -47.82
N ARG A 34 4.06 -17.84 -47.36
CA ARG A 34 2.74 -18.24 -47.88
C ARG A 34 2.16 -19.61 -47.53
N GLY A 35 0.88 -19.57 -47.11
CA GLY A 35 -0.11 -20.53 -47.61
C GLY A 35 -1.23 -20.88 -46.64
N GLN A 36 -2.18 -19.97 -46.44
CA GLN A 36 -3.51 -20.30 -45.92
C GLN A 36 -4.19 -21.37 -46.79
N ARG A 37 -4.72 -22.45 -46.18
CA ARG A 37 -6.00 -23.17 -46.45
C ARG A 37 -6.23 -24.05 -45.20
N GLY A 38 -7.37 -24.11 -44.51
CA GLY A 38 -8.74 -24.07 -44.98
C GLY A 38 -9.20 -25.48 -45.35
N ALA A 39 -9.53 -26.31 -44.36
CA ALA A 39 -10.42 -27.49 -44.43
C ALA A 39 -10.40 -28.18 -43.04
N GLU A 40 -11.47 -28.19 -42.25
CA GLU A 40 -12.74 -28.90 -42.46
C GLU A 40 -12.66 -30.39 -42.07
N GLN A 41 -13.36 -30.68 -40.96
CA GLN A 41 -14.15 -31.89 -40.74
C GLN A 41 -13.49 -33.26 -40.45
N ARG A 42 -13.86 -33.77 -39.25
CA ARG A 42 -14.57 -35.05 -38.98
C ARG A 42 -13.83 -36.17 -38.24
N HIS A 43 -14.50 -36.55 -37.14
CA HIS A 43 -14.87 -37.90 -36.72
C HIS A 43 -13.78 -38.89 -36.31
N HIS A 44 -13.62 -39.05 -34.99
CA HIS A 44 -13.18 -40.30 -34.37
C HIS A 44 -14.41 -41.17 -34.07
N PRO A 45 -14.50 -42.42 -34.58
CA PRO A 45 -15.50 -43.36 -34.12
C PRO A 45 -15.03 -44.10 -32.86
N ARG A 46 -16.00 -44.40 -31.99
CA ARG A 46 -15.93 -45.35 -30.87
C ARG A 46 -16.28 -46.76 -31.37
N GLY A 47 -15.79 -47.79 -30.65
CA GLY A 47 -16.22 -49.19 -30.72
C GLY A 47 -15.33 -50.04 -31.63
N ALA A 48 -15.02 -51.31 -31.39
CA ALA A 48 -15.48 -52.35 -30.46
C ALA A 48 -14.32 -53.39 -30.33
N CYS A 49 -14.03 -54.01 -29.17
CA CYS A 49 -14.63 -55.22 -28.60
C CYS A 49 -14.82 -56.42 -29.56
N GLY A 50 -14.18 -57.55 -29.18
CA GLY A 50 -14.29 -58.90 -29.75
C GLY A 50 -12.96 -59.32 -30.41
N GLY A 51 -12.21 -60.33 -29.99
CA GLY A 51 -12.51 -61.62 -29.38
C GLY A 51 -11.82 -62.68 -30.26
N GLY A 52 -10.68 -63.25 -29.86
CA GLY A 52 -10.61 -64.64 -29.39
C GLY A 52 -9.55 -65.45 -30.17
N GLY A 53 -8.96 -66.46 -29.52
CA GLY A 53 -8.10 -67.51 -30.12
C GLY A 53 -6.59 -67.30 -29.91
N ALA A 54 -5.95 -67.83 -28.86
CA ALA A 54 -5.56 -69.23 -28.62
C ALA A 54 -4.36 -69.72 -29.45
N GLN A 55 -3.19 -69.83 -28.78
CA GLN A 55 -2.01 -70.69 -28.98
C GLN A 55 -0.80 -69.93 -28.39
N GLY A 56 0.08 -70.46 -27.57
CA GLY A 56 0.43 -71.82 -27.23
C GLY A 56 1.93 -71.81 -26.92
N GLY A 57 2.32 -72.27 -25.74
CA GLY A 57 3.65 -72.83 -25.51
C GLY A 57 4.67 -71.98 -24.72
N GLN A 58 5.33 -72.71 -23.81
CA GLN A 58 6.71 -72.54 -23.31
C GLN A 58 6.85 -71.46 -22.20
N GLY A 59 6.94 -71.76 -20.90
CA GLY A 59 7.44 -72.93 -20.19
C GLY A 59 8.88 -72.70 -19.74
N TRP A 60 9.14 -71.94 -18.65
CA TRP A 60 10.44 -71.95 -17.96
C TRP A 60 10.31 -71.62 -16.45
N ARG A 61 10.64 -72.66 -15.66
CA ARG A 61 11.38 -72.68 -14.37
C ARG A 61 10.93 -71.81 -13.18
N SER A 62 10.35 -72.54 -12.22
CA SER A 62 10.79 -72.66 -10.81
C SER A 62 11.95 -71.74 -10.37
N GLY A 63 11.60 -70.78 -9.51
CA GLY A 63 12.54 -69.99 -8.73
C GLY A 63 11.88 -69.52 -7.44
N GLY A 64 11.63 -70.47 -6.53
CA GLY A 64 11.20 -70.16 -5.17
C GLY A 64 12.26 -69.30 -4.47
N ARG A 65 11.90 -68.06 -4.15
CA ARG A 65 12.64 -67.21 -3.21
C ARG A 65 11.70 -66.81 -2.10
N GLU A 66 11.80 -67.58 -1.02
CA GLU A 66 11.75 -67.13 0.38
C GLU A 66 10.99 -65.83 0.64
N ALA A 67 9.70 -66.00 0.95
CA ALA A 67 8.92 -64.99 1.65
C ALA A 67 9.51 -64.77 3.05
N ARG A 68 10.51 -63.89 3.15
CA ARG A 68 11.00 -63.37 4.43
C ARG A 68 9.87 -62.61 5.11
N GLY A 69 9.30 -63.24 6.14
CA GLY A 69 8.26 -62.68 6.99
C GLY A 69 8.60 -61.29 7.50
N ARG A 70 7.99 -60.26 6.91
CA ARG A 70 7.94 -58.92 7.49
C ARG A 70 6.93 -58.95 8.62
N ARG A 71 7.43 -59.03 9.85
CA ARG A 71 6.64 -58.84 11.08
C ARG A 71 5.81 -57.55 10.94
N PRO A 72 4.49 -57.58 11.21
CA PRO A 72 3.71 -56.35 11.28
C PRO A 72 4.23 -55.50 12.44
N ARG A 73 4.87 -54.38 12.12
CA ARG A 73 5.24 -53.38 13.12
C ARG A 73 3.94 -52.85 13.73
N ARG A 74 3.70 -53.20 15.00
CA ARG A 74 2.61 -52.65 15.81
C ARG A 74 2.65 -51.11 15.66
N PRO A 75 1.54 -50.44 15.29
CA PRO A 75 1.51 -48.99 15.32
C PRO A 75 1.68 -48.60 16.79
N ALA A 76 2.81 -47.96 17.09
CA ALA A 76 3.00 -47.31 18.37
C ALA A 76 1.83 -46.34 18.54
N ARG A 77 1.00 -46.58 19.56
CA ARG A 77 -0.02 -45.63 20.00
C ARG A 77 0.72 -44.34 20.35
N ALA A 78 0.79 -43.43 19.40
CA ALA A 78 1.20 -42.06 19.62
C ALA A 78 0.19 -41.49 20.61
N GLY A 79 0.61 -41.38 21.86
CA GLY A 79 -0.16 -40.73 22.90
C GLY A 79 -0.48 -39.32 22.42
N ARG A 80 -1.76 -39.08 22.14
CA ARG A 80 -2.34 -37.74 22.04
C ARG A 80 -2.15 -37.08 23.42
N ARG A 81 -0.95 -36.54 23.67
CA ARG A 81 -0.75 -35.55 24.71
C ARG A 81 -1.54 -34.33 24.26
N GLY A 82 -2.77 -34.22 24.78
CA GLY A 82 -3.55 -33.00 24.69
C GLY A 82 -2.78 -31.91 25.43
N GLY A 83 -1.97 -31.16 24.70
CA GLY A 83 -1.49 -29.87 25.17
C GLY A 83 -2.69 -28.97 25.48
N PRO A 84 -2.55 -28.00 26.40
CA PRO A 84 -3.63 -27.08 26.74
C PRO A 84 -4.22 -26.48 25.47
N ARG A 85 -5.55 -26.57 25.30
CA ARG A 85 -6.29 -25.94 24.19
C ARG A 85 -6.34 -24.42 24.38
N VAL A 86 -5.18 -23.77 24.40
CA VAL A 86 -5.08 -22.30 24.45
C VAL A 86 -5.22 -21.67 23.05
N ASN A 87 -5.39 -22.48 22.01
CA ASN A 87 -5.23 -22.09 20.61
C ASN A 87 -6.54 -21.69 19.90
N GLY A 88 -7.41 -20.93 20.56
CA GLY A 88 -8.60 -20.37 19.91
C GLY A 88 -9.20 -19.20 20.68
N VAL A 89 -9.42 -19.39 21.98
CA VAL A 89 -10.05 -18.38 22.83
C VAL A 89 -9.17 -17.13 22.98
N GLY A 90 -7.84 -17.29 23.11
CA GLY A 90 -6.91 -16.17 23.22
C GLY A 90 -6.84 -15.31 21.93
N VAL A 91 -6.76 -15.97 20.77
CA VAL A 91 -6.75 -15.28 19.47
C VAL A 91 -8.09 -14.60 19.19
N GLN A 92 -9.20 -15.26 19.52
CA GLN A 92 -10.53 -14.68 19.35
C GLN A 92 -10.77 -13.49 20.28
N ALA A 93 -10.30 -13.56 21.52
CA ALA A 93 -10.34 -12.44 22.46
C ALA A 93 -9.49 -11.27 21.97
N ALA A 94 -8.26 -11.54 21.50
CA ALA A 94 -7.39 -10.53 20.91
C ALA A 94 -8.05 -9.86 19.70
N PHE A 95 -8.64 -10.64 18.78
CA PHE A 95 -9.36 -10.14 17.62
C PHE A 95 -10.52 -9.22 18.01
N ILE A 96 -11.40 -9.67 18.92
CA ILE A 96 -12.56 -8.88 19.36
C ILE A 96 -12.08 -7.60 20.05
N SER A 97 -11.07 -7.67 20.91
CA SER A 97 -10.53 -6.50 21.60
C SER A 97 -9.96 -5.45 20.64
N LEU A 98 -9.20 -5.88 19.62
CA LEU A 98 -8.65 -4.99 18.59
C LEU A 98 -9.73 -4.42 17.67
N ALA A 99 -10.74 -5.23 17.32
CA ALA A 99 -11.87 -4.78 16.52
C ALA A 99 -12.69 -3.71 17.28
N VAL A 100 -13.00 -3.95 18.55
CA VAL A 100 -13.70 -2.97 19.41
C VAL A 100 -12.86 -1.72 19.58
N LEU A 101 -11.55 -1.85 19.87
CA LEU A 101 -10.63 -0.71 19.98
C LEU A 101 -10.63 0.14 18.71
N THR A 102 -10.55 -0.51 17.55
CA THR A 102 -10.56 0.16 16.24
C THR A 102 -11.88 0.89 16.01
N LEU A 103 -13.00 0.23 16.27
CA LEU A 103 -14.33 0.79 16.03
C LEU A 103 -14.65 1.95 16.99
N VAL A 104 -14.30 1.81 18.27
CA VAL A 104 -14.45 2.88 19.26
C VAL A 104 -13.60 4.08 18.89
N SER A 105 -12.35 3.85 18.47
CA SER A 105 -11.42 4.92 18.08
C SER A 105 -11.88 5.66 16.83
N ALA A 106 -12.32 4.94 15.79
CA ALA A 106 -12.89 5.53 14.58
C ALA A 106 -14.18 6.32 14.88
N ALA A 107 -15.03 5.79 15.76
CA ALA A 107 -16.26 6.46 16.13
C ALA A 107 -16.02 7.67 17.05
N ALA A 108 -14.92 7.66 17.83
CA ALA A 108 -14.49 8.81 18.61
C ALA A 108 -13.90 9.91 17.73
N SER A 109 -13.07 9.58 16.73
CA SER A 109 -12.45 10.57 15.85
C SER A 109 -13.47 11.42 15.09
N VAL A 110 -14.63 10.87 14.73
CA VAL A 110 -15.70 11.62 14.04
C VAL A 110 -16.67 12.35 14.98
N ARG A 111 -16.73 11.97 16.26
CA ARG A 111 -17.64 12.61 17.25
C ARG A 111 -16.99 13.76 18.00
N VAL A 112 -15.67 13.73 18.14
CA VAL A 112 -14.94 14.75 18.90
C VAL A 112 -14.93 16.07 18.13
N ARG A 113 -15.35 17.15 18.80
CA ARG A 113 -15.48 18.48 18.19
C ARG A 113 -14.15 19.19 18.00
N ASN A 114 -13.14 18.84 18.80
CA ASN A 114 -11.80 19.41 18.68
C ASN A 114 -10.99 18.61 17.66
N ILE A 115 -10.64 19.24 16.53
CA ILE A 115 -9.97 18.61 15.39
C ILE A 115 -8.64 17.95 15.76
N VAL A 116 -7.88 18.53 16.71
CA VAL A 116 -6.63 17.93 17.17
C VAL A 116 -6.90 16.63 17.93
N HIS A 117 -7.89 16.65 18.84
CA HIS A 117 -8.27 15.44 19.58
C HIS A 117 -8.86 14.38 18.65
N ALA A 118 -9.66 14.79 17.66
CA ALA A 118 -10.16 13.92 16.61
C ALA A 118 -9.01 13.24 15.83
N GLY A 119 -7.96 14.00 15.49
CA GLY A 119 -6.74 13.47 14.89
C GLY A 119 -6.04 12.44 15.78
N PHE A 120 -5.88 12.71 17.08
CA PHE A 120 -5.24 11.76 18.01
C PHE A 120 -6.01 10.44 18.14
N TRP A 121 -7.35 10.46 18.05
CA TRP A 121 -8.16 9.23 18.05
C TRP A 121 -7.93 8.34 16.82
N LEU A 122 -7.32 8.85 15.73
CA LEU A 122 -6.94 8.02 14.58
C LEU A 122 -5.72 7.13 14.87
N LEU A 123 -4.86 7.49 15.84
CA LEU A 123 -3.69 6.69 16.21
C LEU A 123 -4.08 5.28 16.69
N PRO A 124 -4.90 5.10 17.74
CA PRO A 124 -5.32 3.78 18.18
C PRO A 124 -6.18 3.05 17.14
N CYS A 125 -6.84 3.78 16.22
CA CYS A 125 -7.54 3.17 15.08
C CYS A 125 -6.56 2.47 14.12
N PHE A 126 -5.51 3.16 13.66
CA PHE A 126 -4.52 2.57 12.76
C PHE A 126 -3.67 1.49 13.42
N VAL A 127 -3.36 1.65 14.72
CA VAL A 127 -2.67 0.60 15.50
C VAL A 127 -3.58 -0.63 15.67
N GLY A 128 -4.88 -0.44 15.90
CA GLY A 128 -5.86 -1.51 15.95
C GLY A 128 -5.94 -2.30 14.63
N ILE A 129 -6.00 -1.58 13.50
CA ILE A 129 -5.96 -2.19 12.15
C ILE A 129 -4.65 -2.94 11.91
N ALA A 130 -3.51 -2.37 12.30
CA ALA A 130 -2.23 -3.06 12.22
C ALA A 130 -2.25 -4.36 13.04
N GLY A 131 -2.77 -4.31 14.26
CA GLY A 131 -2.98 -5.51 15.09
C GLY A 131 -3.83 -6.56 14.37
N LEU A 132 -4.93 -6.16 13.72
CA LEU A 132 -5.74 -7.07 12.92
C LEU A 132 -4.94 -7.71 11.78
N PHE A 133 -4.11 -6.95 11.05
CA PHE A 133 -3.22 -7.53 10.03
C PHE A 133 -2.20 -8.52 10.62
N ALA A 134 -1.68 -8.25 11.82
CA ALA A 134 -0.82 -9.20 12.51
C ALA A 134 -1.56 -10.50 12.86
N LEU A 135 -2.82 -10.42 13.31
CA LEU A 135 -3.65 -11.59 13.58
C LEU A 135 -4.02 -12.38 12.31
N LEU A 136 -4.10 -11.71 11.16
CA LEU A 136 -4.32 -12.34 9.86
C LEU A 136 -3.04 -12.97 9.27
N GLU A 137 -1.92 -12.96 9.99
CA GLU A 137 -0.60 -13.38 9.52
C GLU A 137 -0.11 -12.61 8.27
N ALA A 138 -0.67 -11.42 8.03
CA ALA A 138 -0.35 -10.55 6.89
C ALA A 138 0.84 -9.62 7.22
N HIS A 139 2.03 -10.20 7.32
CA HIS A 139 3.23 -9.54 7.85
C HIS A 139 3.65 -8.28 7.07
N PHE A 140 3.61 -8.33 5.74
CA PHE A 140 3.95 -7.18 4.91
C PHE A 140 3.00 -6.00 5.17
N PHE A 141 1.69 -6.25 5.19
CA PHE A 141 0.67 -5.23 5.45
C PHE A 141 0.74 -4.68 6.86
N PHE A 142 1.05 -5.52 7.86
CA PHE A 142 1.31 -5.06 9.22
C PHE A 142 2.43 -4.01 9.25
N VAL A 143 3.60 -4.30 8.67
CA VAL A 143 4.73 -3.37 8.66
C VAL A 143 4.40 -2.10 7.86
N VAL A 144 3.77 -2.22 6.70
CA VAL A 144 3.37 -1.07 5.86
C VAL A 144 2.35 -0.19 6.58
N GLN A 145 1.41 -0.78 7.34
CA GLN A 145 0.44 -0.03 8.13
C GLN A 145 1.12 0.84 9.20
N LEU A 146 2.13 0.30 9.88
CA LEU A 146 2.90 1.10 10.84
C LEU A 146 3.76 2.15 10.14
N LEU A 147 4.45 1.79 9.05
CA LEU A 147 5.40 2.69 8.40
C LEU A 147 4.72 3.86 7.69
N ILE A 148 3.72 3.57 6.84
CA ILE A 148 3.10 4.56 5.96
C ILE A 148 1.93 5.24 6.66
N TYR A 149 1.00 4.48 7.23
CA TYR A 149 -0.21 5.08 7.81
C TYR A 149 0.06 5.73 9.15
N VAL A 150 0.65 4.99 10.10
CA VAL A 150 0.98 5.55 11.42
C VAL A 150 2.20 6.48 11.35
N GLY A 151 3.25 6.08 10.63
CA GLY A 151 4.53 6.79 10.61
C GLY A 151 4.55 8.06 9.76
N ALA A 152 4.00 8.02 8.54
CA ALA A 152 4.06 9.15 7.62
C ALA A 152 2.75 9.94 7.55
N ILE A 153 1.66 9.29 7.12
CA ILE A 153 0.39 9.96 6.80
C ILE A 153 -0.25 10.54 8.05
N LEU A 154 -0.36 9.76 9.13
CA LEU A 154 -0.97 10.24 10.38
C LEU A 154 -0.17 11.39 10.96
N VAL A 155 1.16 11.28 11.03
CA VAL A 155 2.02 12.37 11.55
C VAL A 155 1.90 13.62 10.69
N LEU A 156 1.87 13.48 9.36
CA LEU A 156 1.66 14.59 8.43
C LEU A 156 0.31 15.27 8.67
N ILE A 157 -0.77 14.49 8.81
CA ILE A 157 -2.10 15.01 9.11
C ILE A 157 -2.11 15.71 10.46
N LEU A 158 -1.55 15.10 11.51
CA LEU A 158 -1.50 15.72 12.84
C LEU A 158 -0.73 17.05 12.81
N PHE A 159 0.41 17.10 12.11
CA PHE A 159 1.17 18.33 11.94
C PHE A 159 0.36 19.40 11.20
N ALA A 160 -0.27 19.06 10.08
CA ALA A 160 -1.12 19.98 9.32
C ALA A 160 -2.30 20.50 10.16
N LEU A 161 -3.00 19.62 10.87
CA LEU A 161 -4.13 19.99 11.74
C LEU A 161 -3.68 20.89 12.90
N MET A 162 -2.50 20.65 13.47
CA MET A 162 -1.96 21.49 14.53
C MET A 162 -1.60 22.89 14.02
N LEU A 163 -1.08 23.01 12.79
CA LEU A 163 -0.80 24.31 12.16
C LEU A 163 -2.07 25.09 11.80
N THR A 164 -3.18 24.42 11.48
CA THR A 164 -4.45 25.06 11.07
C THR A 164 -5.37 25.43 12.25
N ARG A 165 -5.00 25.12 13.50
CA ARG A 165 -5.91 25.25 14.64
C ARG A 165 -6.47 26.67 14.88
N ASP A 166 -5.80 27.72 14.40
CA ASP A 166 -6.13 29.12 14.71
C ASP A 166 -7.37 29.68 13.97
N VAL A 167 -7.97 28.94 13.02
CA VAL A 167 -9.16 29.39 12.26
C VAL A 167 -10.50 28.88 12.78
N MET A 168 -10.53 28.19 13.94
CA MET A 168 -11.75 27.56 14.45
C MET A 168 -12.54 28.47 15.40
N ASN A 169 -13.28 29.44 14.85
CA ASN A 169 -14.20 30.27 15.64
C ASN A 169 -15.43 29.43 16.08
N PRO A 170 -15.74 29.33 17.39
CA PRO A 170 -16.88 28.54 17.90
C PRO A 170 -18.28 29.06 17.52
N ALA A 171 -18.37 30.17 16.78
CA ALA A 171 -19.62 30.89 16.51
C ALA A 171 -20.52 30.29 15.40
N ILE A 172 -20.13 29.22 14.70
CA ILE A 172 -21.03 28.57 13.72
C ILE A 172 -21.83 27.47 14.42
N PRO A 173 -23.16 27.63 14.59
CA PRO A 173 -23.99 26.56 15.11
C PRO A 173 -24.04 25.44 14.08
N GLN A 174 -23.21 24.42 14.31
CA GLN A 174 -23.23 23.16 13.57
C GLN A 174 -24.49 22.38 13.97
N THR A 175 -25.65 22.84 13.50
CA THR A 175 -26.93 22.15 13.69
C THR A 175 -26.90 20.89 12.84
N ASN A 176 -26.68 19.77 13.52
CA ASN A 176 -26.42 18.46 12.93
C ASN A 176 -27.72 17.78 12.47
N ARG A 177 -28.65 18.49 11.80
CA ARG A 177 -29.87 17.88 11.24
C ARG A 177 -29.53 16.80 10.22
N ALA A 178 -28.42 16.96 9.49
CA ALA A 178 -27.89 15.95 8.58
C ALA A 178 -27.18 14.78 9.29
N GLY A 179 -26.77 14.92 10.55
CA GLY A 179 -26.04 13.86 11.26
C GLY A 179 -26.89 12.67 11.63
N PHE A 180 -28.19 12.88 11.90
CA PHE A 180 -29.12 11.77 12.06
C PHE A 180 -29.26 10.99 10.76
N ILE A 181 -29.42 11.69 9.62
CA ILE A 181 -29.51 11.09 8.29
C ILE A 181 -28.22 10.33 7.97
N ALA A 182 -27.05 10.95 8.17
CA ALA A 182 -25.75 10.32 7.97
C ALA A 182 -25.55 9.08 8.87
N GLY A 183 -26.00 9.14 10.12
CA GLY A 183 -25.99 8.01 11.05
C GLY A 183 -26.88 6.85 10.57
N VAL A 184 -28.07 7.15 10.06
CA VAL A 184 -28.98 6.15 9.45
C VAL A 184 -28.33 5.51 8.24
N PHE A 185 -27.74 6.28 7.32
CA PHE A 185 -27.04 5.72 6.16
C PHE A 185 -25.83 4.87 6.56
N CYS A 186 -25.07 5.29 7.58
CA CYS A 186 -23.95 4.52 8.09
C CYS A 186 -24.41 3.19 8.70
N ALA A 187 -25.50 3.19 9.47
CA ALA A 187 -26.09 1.98 10.04
C ALA A 187 -26.65 1.04 8.96
N LEU A 188 -27.39 1.58 7.97
CA LEU A 188 -27.91 0.80 6.84
C LEU A 188 -26.78 0.21 6.01
N GLY A 189 -25.71 0.98 5.73
CA GLY A 189 -24.53 0.50 5.02
C GLY A 189 -23.81 -0.61 5.79
N GLY A 190 -23.66 -0.46 7.12
CA GLY A 190 -23.10 -1.49 7.98
C GLY A 190 -23.93 -2.77 8.02
N LEU A 191 -25.26 -2.65 8.12
CA LEU A 191 -26.19 -3.78 8.09
C LEU A 191 -26.16 -4.48 6.72
N PHE A 192 -26.14 -3.71 5.63
CA PHE A 192 -26.02 -4.25 4.28
C PHE A 192 -24.71 -5.02 4.09
N ALA A 193 -23.58 -4.47 4.56
CA ALA A 193 -22.30 -5.16 4.53
C ALA A 193 -22.31 -6.44 5.38
N ALA A 194 -22.90 -6.42 6.58
CA ALA A 194 -23.05 -7.62 7.39
C ALA A 194 -23.92 -8.69 6.72
N TRP A 195 -25.01 -8.27 6.06
CA TRP A 195 -25.89 -9.16 5.31
C TRP A 195 -25.17 -9.82 4.12
N THR A 196 -24.40 -9.06 3.34
CA THR A 196 -23.66 -9.63 2.20
C THR A 196 -22.56 -10.59 2.67
N VAL A 197 -21.80 -10.22 3.70
CA VAL A 197 -20.71 -11.05 4.24
C VAL A 197 -21.21 -12.36 4.83
N THR A 198 -22.37 -12.36 5.51
CA THR A 198 -22.96 -13.56 6.12
C THR A 198 -23.66 -14.49 5.14
N ARG A 199 -24.10 -13.97 3.98
CA ARG A 199 -24.77 -14.75 2.93
C ARG A 199 -23.80 -15.35 1.91
N GLN A 200 -22.64 -14.73 1.73
CA GLN A 200 -21.63 -15.19 0.78
C GLN A 200 -20.86 -16.39 1.33
N ALA A 201 -20.69 -17.44 0.52
CA ALA A 201 -19.75 -18.49 0.83
C ALA A 201 -18.33 -17.99 0.55
N TRP A 202 -17.38 -18.31 1.45
CA TRP A 202 -15.98 -17.92 1.34
C TRP A 202 -15.10 -19.17 1.17
N PRO A 203 -14.97 -19.72 -0.06
CA PRO A 203 -14.10 -20.84 -0.31
C PRO A 203 -12.66 -20.50 0.09
N GLY A 204 -12.04 -21.33 0.92
CA GLY A 204 -10.65 -21.12 1.33
C GLY A 204 -10.45 -20.26 2.60
N ALA A 205 -11.51 -19.81 3.27
CA ALA A 205 -11.40 -19.07 4.54
C ALA A 205 -10.73 -19.87 5.68
N SER A 206 -10.60 -21.19 5.55
CA SER A 206 -9.92 -22.09 6.50
C SER A 206 -8.57 -22.60 6.00
N ALA A 207 -8.03 -22.04 4.91
CA ALA A 207 -6.71 -22.41 4.43
C ALA A 207 -5.63 -22.00 5.46
N VAL A 208 -4.64 -22.86 5.65
CA VAL A 208 -3.48 -22.54 6.50
C VAL A 208 -2.63 -21.50 5.75
N PRO A 209 -2.32 -20.34 6.35
CA PRO A 209 -1.49 -19.33 5.71
C PRO A 209 -0.08 -19.88 5.39
N ALA A 210 0.49 -19.44 4.28
CA ALA A 210 1.88 -19.76 3.92
C ALA A 210 2.87 -19.07 4.89
N PRO A 211 4.13 -19.54 5.01
CA PRO A 211 5.13 -18.89 5.84
C PRO A 211 5.33 -17.40 5.48
N PRO A 212 5.59 -16.51 6.45
CA PRO A 212 5.67 -15.05 6.21
C PRO A 212 6.69 -14.62 5.14
N ALA A 213 7.84 -15.30 5.10
CA ALA A 213 8.89 -15.02 4.13
C ALA A 213 8.47 -15.38 2.71
N GLU A 214 7.66 -16.43 2.54
CA GLU A 214 7.14 -16.87 1.25
C GLU A 214 6.06 -15.92 0.74
N GLN A 215 5.16 -15.47 1.61
CA GLN A 215 4.15 -14.47 1.27
C GLN A 215 4.77 -13.16 0.77
N THR A 216 5.79 -12.66 1.46
CA THR A 216 6.48 -11.41 1.07
C THR A 216 7.22 -11.58 -0.26
N ARG A 217 7.85 -12.74 -0.47
CA ARG A 217 8.53 -13.06 -1.74
C ARG A 217 7.55 -13.17 -2.90
N ALA A 218 6.41 -13.84 -2.70
CA ALA A 218 5.36 -13.98 -3.70
C ALA A 218 4.78 -12.61 -4.09
N LEU A 219 4.48 -11.76 -3.10
CA LEU A 219 4.04 -10.39 -3.35
C LEU A 219 5.05 -9.59 -4.18
N GLY A 220 6.35 -9.70 -3.83
CA GLY A 220 7.41 -9.04 -4.59
C GLY A 220 7.50 -9.51 -6.04
N ALA A 221 7.36 -10.83 -6.28
CA ALA A 221 7.36 -11.40 -7.63
C ALA A 221 6.14 -10.93 -8.44
N ASP A 222 4.97 -10.85 -7.82
CA ASP A 222 3.75 -10.38 -8.47
C ASP A 222 3.82 -8.88 -8.79
N LEU A 223 4.41 -8.06 -7.91
CA LEU A 223 4.57 -6.61 -8.12
C LEU A 223 5.43 -6.27 -9.34
N ILE A 224 6.51 -7.02 -9.58
CA ILE A 224 7.39 -6.81 -10.74
C ILE A 224 7.01 -7.67 -11.96
N GLY A 225 6.09 -8.62 -11.77
CA GLY A 225 5.57 -9.49 -12.82
C GLY A 225 4.19 -9.04 -13.26
N LEU A 226 3.15 -9.62 -12.65
CA LEU A 226 1.75 -9.39 -13.01
C LEU A 226 1.31 -7.93 -12.85
N TYR A 227 1.79 -7.24 -11.81
CA TYR A 227 1.40 -5.87 -11.46
C TYR A 227 2.46 -4.83 -11.82
N ALA A 228 3.37 -5.14 -12.76
CA ALA A 228 4.42 -4.22 -13.19
C ALA A 228 3.86 -2.88 -13.69
N VAL A 229 2.78 -2.92 -14.51
CA VAL A 229 2.14 -1.71 -15.05
C VAL A 229 1.53 -0.84 -13.95
N PRO A 230 0.68 -1.36 -13.03
CA PRO A 230 0.24 -0.59 -11.86
C PRO A 230 1.37 -0.04 -11.00
N PHE A 231 2.47 -0.77 -10.84
CA PHE A 231 3.64 -0.30 -10.08
C PHE A 231 4.32 0.90 -10.74
N GLU A 232 4.49 0.86 -12.07
CA GLU A 232 5.00 2.01 -12.83
C GLU A 232 4.08 3.23 -12.69
N VAL A 233 2.77 3.03 -12.86
CA VAL A 233 1.77 4.12 -12.72
C VAL A 233 1.80 4.71 -11.31
N ALA A 234 1.92 3.89 -10.27
CA ALA A 234 2.06 4.37 -8.90
C ALA A 234 3.33 5.23 -8.71
N SER A 235 4.46 4.86 -9.33
CA SER A 235 5.69 5.65 -9.26
C SER A 235 5.53 7.04 -9.91
N LEU A 236 4.85 7.11 -11.05
CA LEU A 236 4.54 8.37 -11.73
C LEU A 236 3.54 9.22 -10.94
N LEU A 237 2.56 8.58 -10.30
CA LEU A 237 1.61 9.25 -9.42
C LEU A 237 2.32 9.87 -8.21
N LEU A 238 3.26 9.15 -7.58
CA LEU A 238 4.06 9.69 -6.47
C LEU A 238 4.94 10.86 -6.93
N LEU A 239 5.56 10.77 -8.11
CA LEU A 239 6.32 11.87 -8.68
C LEU A 239 5.43 13.10 -8.93
N ALA A 240 4.27 12.90 -9.54
CA ALA A 240 3.31 13.97 -9.81
C ALA A 240 2.78 14.60 -8.50
N ALA A 241 2.49 13.78 -7.48
CA ALA A 241 2.07 14.25 -6.16
C ALA A 241 3.16 15.09 -5.48
N LEU A 242 4.43 14.69 -5.57
CA LEU A 242 5.56 15.45 -5.04
C LEU A 242 5.69 16.81 -5.74
N ILE A 243 5.65 16.83 -7.08
CA ILE A 243 5.70 18.07 -7.87
C ILE A 243 4.51 18.96 -7.49
N GLY A 244 3.30 18.41 -7.43
CA GLY A 244 2.09 19.13 -7.05
C GLY A 244 2.17 19.74 -5.64
N ALA A 245 2.67 18.99 -4.66
CA ALA A 245 2.87 19.48 -3.30
C ALA A 245 3.90 20.61 -3.23
N ILE A 246 5.02 20.51 -3.96
CA ILE A 246 6.06 21.56 -4.00
C ILE A 246 5.53 22.83 -4.66
N VAL A 247 4.83 22.72 -5.79
CA VAL A 247 4.25 23.87 -6.50
C VAL A 247 3.23 24.58 -5.62
N LEU A 248 2.37 23.82 -4.91
CA LEU A 248 1.38 24.37 -3.99
C LEU A 248 2.01 25.04 -2.75
N ALA A 249 3.11 24.48 -2.24
CA ALA A 249 3.83 25.04 -1.10
C ALA A 249 4.67 26.29 -1.45
N LYS A 250 4.95 26.52 -2.74
CA LYS A 250 5.75 27.68 -3.20
C LYS A 250 4.88 28.94 -3.23
N SER A 251 4.88 29.69 -2.15
CA SER A 251 4.26 31.02 -2.09
C SER A 251 5.01 32.03 -2.97
N GLU A 252 4.31 32.73 -3.86
CA GLU A 252 4.85 33.87 -4.59
C GLU A 252 4.95 35.08 -3.66
N SER A 253 6.17 35.46 -3.28
CA SER A 253 6.40 36.71 -2.54
C SER A 253 6.10 37.90 -3.47
N PRO A 254 5.14 38.81 -3.14
CA PRO A 254 4.81 39.96 -3.98
C PRO A 254 5.91 41.02 -4.10
N ALA A 255 7.09 40.79 -3.51
CA ALA A 255 8.10 41.81 -3.24
C ALA A 255 8.96 42.23 -4.46
N ARG A 256 8.64 41.79 -5.69
CA ARG A 256 9.36 42.21 -6.91
C ARG A 256 8.51 42.88 -7.98
N ALA A 257 7.18 42.95 -7.80
CA ALA A 257 6.32 43.70 -8.73
C ALA A 257 6.34 45.22 -8.48
N SER A 258 6.89 45.68 -7.34
CA SER A 258 6.91 47.09 -6.93
C SER A 258 8.23 47.81 -7.24
N ALA A 259 9.24 47.13 -7.79
CA ALA A 259 10.56 47.72 -8.03
C ALA A 259 10.76 48.27 -9.45
N ASP A 260 9.89 47.90 -10.41
CA ASP A 260 10.09 48.16 -11.84
C ASP A 260 8.92 48.94 -12.48
N GLY A 261 8.40 49.97 -11.82
CA GLY A 261 7.27 50.72 -12.38
C GLY A 261 6.99 52.08 -11.78
N GLU A 262 7.89 53.05 -11.96
CA GLU A 262 7.49 54.44 -12.21
C GLU A 262 8.54 55.20 -13.04
N PRO A 263 8.25 55.49 -14.33
CA PRO A 263 8.83 56.60 -15.04
C PRO A 263 7.85 57.80 -15.09
N ARG A 264 8.31 58.94 -14.54
CA ARG A 264 7.98 60.35 -14.88
C ARG A 264 6.51 60.77 -15.02
N ALA A 265 6.12 61.74 -14.19
CA ALA A 265 5.19 62.79 -14.57
C ALA A 265 5.80 64.17 -14.25
N GLU A 266 6.09 64.92 -15.32
CA GLU A 266 6.26 66.37 -15.30
C GLU A 266 4.96 67.05 -14.87
N GLY A 267 5.06 68.22 -14.26
CA GLY A 267 3.92 69.06 -13.91
C GLY A 267 4.28 70.12 -12.89
N GLY A 268 5.27 70.94 -13.20
CA GLY A 268 5.44 72.21 -12.50
C GLY A 268 4.40 73.18 -13.01
N GLU A 269 3.47 73.59 -12.16
CA GLU A 269 2.68 74.79 -12.40
C GLU A 269 2.49 75.55 -11.09
N GLU A 270 2.97 76.79 -11.11
CA GLU A 270 3.04 77.72 -9.99
C GLU A 270 1.65 78.33 -9.66
N ARG A 271 1.52 78.71 -8.39
CA ARG A 271 0.55 79.58 -7.67
C ARG A 271 -0.22 80.64 -8.50
N PRO A 272 -1.39 81.13 -8.02
CA PRO A 272 -1.46 82.08 -6.89
C PRO A 272 -2.67 81.84 -5.94
N GLU A 273 -2.54 81.90 -4.61
CA GLU A 273 -2.66 83.08 -3.72
C GLU A 273 -3.68 84.16 -4.17
N GLY A 274 -4.80 84.25 -3.45
CA GLY A 274 -5.69 85.41 -3.48
C GLY A 274 -7.16 85.09 -3.74
N ALA A 275 -7.93 84.81 -2.68
CA ALA A 275 -9.36 85.03 -2.68
C ALA A 275 -9.79 85.42 -1.26
N GLU A 276 -10.06 86.72 -1.09
CA GLU A 276 -10.61 87.35 0.10
C GLU A 276 -11.97 86.75 0.49
N GLU A 277 -12.15 86.47 1.77
CA GLU A 277 -13.47 86.17 2.37
C GLU A 277 -14.13 87.50 2.80
N PRO A 278 -15.34 87.86 2.32
CA PRO A 278 -16.03 89.03 2.84
C PRO A 278 -16.75 88.68 4.14
N ARG A 279 -16.30 89.33 5.22
CA ARG A 279 -17.01 89.47 6.50
C ARG A 279 -18.46 89.89 6.26
N THR A 280 -19.42 89.04 6.61
CA THR A 280 -20.77 89.49 6.95
C THR A 280 -20.95 89.45 8.46
N MET A 281 -21.06 90.66 8.99
CA MET A 281 -21.35 91.02 10.37
C MET A 281 -22.85 90.84 10.68
N VAL A 282 -23.10 90.43 11.93
CA VAL A 282 -24.18 90.92 12.80
C VAL A 282 -25.61 90.47 12.49
N GLY A 283 -26.10 89.56 13.34
CA GLY A 283 -27.49 89.39 13.69
C GLY A 283 -27.60 89.18 15.20
N ALA A 284 -27.78 90.27 15.95
CA ALA A 284 -28.01 90.28 17.39
C ALA A 284 -29.51 90.39 17.69
N GLY A 285 -30.01 89.55 18.59
CA GLY A 285 -31.10 89.84 19.54
C GLY A 285 -32.51 90.08 19.01
N ARG A 286 -33.39 89.10 19.17
CA ARG A 286 -34.45 89.04 20.21
C ARG A 286 -35.30 87.79 20.03
#